data_AF-A0A376U493-F1
#
_entry.id   AF-A0A376U493-F1
#
_cell.length_a   1.000
_cell.length_b   1.000
_cell.length_c   1.000
_cell.angle_alpha   90.00
_cell.angle_beta   90.00
_cell.angle_gamma   90.00
#
_symmetry.space_group_name_H-M   'P 1'
#
loop_
_entity.id
_entity.type
_entity.pdbx_description
1 polymer ?
#
loop_
_entity_poly.entity_id
_entity_poly.type
_entity_poly.pdbx_seq_one_letter_code
_entity_poly.pdbx_strand_id
1 'polypeptide(L)'
;MVLQSTRWLALGYFTYFFSYGIFLPFWSVWLKGIGLTPETIGLLLGAGLVARFLGSLLIAPRVSDPSRLISALRVLALLTLLFAVAFWAGAHVAWLMLVMIGF
;
A
#
# COMPACT_ATOMS: atom_id res chain seq x y z
N MET A 1 -8.82 4.68 -26.44
CA MET A 1 -9.10 3.32 -25.95
C MET A 1 -10.20 3.44 -24.91
N VAL A 2 -11.42 2.98 -25.19
CA VAL A 2 -12.52 3.02 -24.20
C VAL A 2 -12.37 1.80 -23.30
N LEU A 3 -11.84 1.99 -22.10
CA LEU A 3 -11.83 0.93 -21.08
C LEU A 3 -13.28 0.67 -20.66
N GLN A 4 -13.79 -0.54 -20.90
CA GLN A 4 -15.11 -0.90 -20.38
C GLN A 4 -15.06 -0.90 -18.85
N SER A 5 -15.85 -0.02 -18.24
CA SER A 5 -15.87 0.24 -16.80
C SER A 5 -15.90 -1.04 -15.97
N THR A 6 -16.73 -2.01 -16.37
CA THR A 6 -16.87 -3.31 -15.69
C THR A 6 -15.58 -4.10 -15.60
N ARG A 7 -14.81 -4.23 -16.70
CA ARG A 7 -13.58 -5.03 -16.71
C ARG A 7 -12.47 -4.37 -15.90
N TRP A 8 -12.36 -3.04 -16.02
CA TRP A 8 -11.37 -2.27 -15.29
C TRP A 8 -11.63 -2.28 -13.77
N LEU A 9 -12.89 -2.04 -13.37
CA LEU A 9 -13.30 -2.11 -11.97
C LEU A 9 -13.15 -3.52 -11.41
N ALA A 10 -13.58 -4.56 -12.14
CA ALA A 10 -13.46 -5.94 -11.69
C ALA A 10 -12.00 -6.33 -11.40
N LEU A 11 -11.06 -5.97 -12.29
CA LEU A 11 -9.64 -6.23 -12.09
C LEU A 11 -9.09 -5.42 -10.90
N GLY A 12 -9.48 -4.15 -10.77
CA GLY A 12 -9.09 -3.30 -9.64
C GLY A 12 -9.58 -3.86 -8.29
N TYR A 13 -10.86 -4.24 -8.20
CA TYR A 13 -11.40 -4.85 -6.98
C TYR A 13 -10.79 -6.20 -6.68
N PHE A 14 -10.61 -7.06 -7.69
CA PHE A 14 -9.98 -8.37 -7.50
C PHE A 14 -8.57 -8.21 -6.91
N THR A 15 -7.72 -7.39 -7.53
CA THR A 15 -6.34 -7.17 -7.07
C THR A 15 -6.30 -6.55 -5.68
N TYR A 16 -7.17 -5.59 -5.40
CA TYR A 16 -7.30 -4.97 -4.08
C TYR A 16 -7.68 -5.98 -3.00
N PHE A 17 -8.77 -6.71 -3.17
CA PHE A 17 -9.27 -7.66 -2.17
C PHE A 17 -8.38 -8.88 -2.03
N PHE A 18 -7.78 -9.37 -3.12
CA PHE A 18 -6.80 -10.46 -3.07
C PHE A 18 -5.58 -10.06 -2.21
N SER A 19 -5.02 -8.88 -2.46
CA SER A 19 -3.85 -8.39 -1.71
C SER A 19 -4.18 -8.13 -0.24
N TYR A 20 -5.31 -7.47 0.03
CA TYR A 20 -5.79 -7.23 1.40
C TYR A 20 -6.13 -8.53 2.15
N GLY A 21 -6.69 -9.52 1.44
CA GLY A 21 -7.01 -10.82 1.99
C GLY A 21 -5.78 -11.61 2.44
N ILE A 22 -4.62 -11.36 1.84
CA ILE A 22 -3.34 -11.92 2.30
C ILE A 22 -2.75 -11.05 3.41
N PHE A 23 -2.72 -9.73 3.22
CA PHE A 23 -2.06 -8.81 4.15
C PHE A 23 -2.67 -8.86 5.57
N LEU A 24 -3.99 -8.74 5.69
CA LEU A 24 -4.67 -8.65 6.99
C LEU A 24 -4.39 -9.85 7.93
N PRO A 25 -4.54 -11.12 7.50
CA PRO A 25 -4.30 -12.26 8.38
C PRO A 25 -2.82 -12.60 8.58
N PHE A 26 -1.95 -12.37 7.59
CA PHE A 26 -0.59 -12.94 7.60
C PHE A 26 0.50 -11.94 7.97
N TRP A 27 0.29 -10.63 7.83
CA TRP A 27 1.36 -9.65 8.04
C TRP A 27 1.86 -9.61 9.49
N SER A 28 0.96 -9.54 10.46
CA SER A 28 1.31 -9.55 11.88
C SER A 28 1.99 -10.86 12.30
N VAL A 29 1.55 -11.98 11.72
CA VAL A 29 2.14 -13.31 11.95
C VAL A 29 3.56 -13.39 11.41
N TRP A 30 3.80 -12.86 10.21
CA TRP A 30 5.14 -12.79 9.62
C TRP A 30 6.07 -11.89 10.44
N LEU A 31 5.61 -10.69 10.84
CA LEU A 31 6.39 -9.77 11.67
C LEU A 31 6.77 -10.40 13.02
N LYS A 32 5.86 -11.18 13.62
CA LYS A 32 6.15 -11.97 14.82
C LYS A 32 7.18 -13.07 14.52
N GLY A 33 7.08 -13.73 13.36
CA GLY A 33 8.00 -14.78 12.92
C GLY A 33 9.45 -14.31 12.75
N ILE A 34 9.66 -13.04 12.38
CA ILE A 34 11.01 -12.42 12.33
C ILE A 34 11.48 -11.86 13.68
N GLY A 35 10.73 -12.09 14.76
CA GLY A 35 11.14 -11.76 16.13
C GLY A 35 10.71 -10.39 16.65
N LEU A 36 9.77 -9.69 15.99
CA LEU A 36 9.29 -8.40 16.48
C LEU A 36 8.32 -8.56 17.65
N THR A 37 8.39 -7.62 18.61
CA THR A 37 7.50 -7.60 19.76
C THR A 37 6.09 -7.14 19.37
N PRO A 38 5.03 -7.54 20.09
CA PRO A 38 3.66 -7.11 19.82
C PRO A 38 3.50 -5.59 19.75
N GLU A 39 4.21 -4.84 20.60
CA GLU A 39 4.19 -3.38 20.63
C GLU A 39 4.73 -2.79 19.32
N THR A 40 5.85 -3.33 18.82
CA THR A 40 6.48 -2.89 17.57
C THR A 40 5.59 -3.21 16.36
N ILE A 41 4.96 -4.40 16.37
CA ILE A 41 4.00 -4.80 15.33
C ILE A 41 2.81 -3.85 15.30
N GLY A 42 2.25 -3.52 16.48
CA GLY A 42 1.16 -2.56 16.61
C GLY A 42 1.53 -1.18 16.08
N LEU A 43 2.75 -0.71 16.38
CA LEU A 43 3.26 0.57 15.87
C LEU A 43 3.40 0.56 14.34
N LEU A 44 3.99 -0.50 13.77
CA LEU A 44 4.16 -0.64 12.31
C LEU A 44 2.82 -0.66 11.57
N LEU A 45 1.88 -1.49 12.04
CA LEU A 45 0.55 -1.58 11.48
C LEU A 45 -0.22 -0.26 11.62
N GLY A 46 -0.16 0.36 12.81
CA GLY A 46 -0.79 1.65 13.07
C GLY A 46 -0.24 2.75 12.17
N ALA A 47 1.08 2.82 12.01
CA ALA A 47 1.74 3.78 11.12
C ALA A 47 1.30 3.61 9.66
N GLY A 48 1.22 2.36 9.17
CA GLY A 48 0.71 2.08 7.82
C GLY A 48 -0.75 2.50 7.62
N LEU A 49 -1.61 2.27 8.62
CA LEU A 49 -3.02 2.70 8.56
C LEU A 49 -3.15 4.23 8.57
N VAL A 50 -2.36 4.92 9.41
CA VAL A 50 -2.30 6.39 9.44
C VAL A 50 -1.78 6.94 8.11
N ALA A 51 -0.72 6.35 7.56
CA ALA A 51 -0.17 6.73 6.26
C ALA A 51 -1.21 6.58 5.14
N ARG A 52 -1.93 5.44 5.10
CA ARG A 52 -3.03 5.22 4.16
C ARG A 52 -4.15 6.26 4.33
N PHE A 53 -4.54 6.56 5.57
CA PHE A 53 -5.55 7.57 5.87
C PHE A 53 -5.11 8.94 5.35
N LEU A 54 -3.91 9.41 5.72
CA LEU A 54 -3.36 10.69 5.28
C LEU A 54 -3.16 10.74 3.77
N GLY A 55 -2.67 9.67 3.16
CA GLY A 55 -2.50 9.55 1.71
C GLY A 55 -3.85 9.71 1.00
N SER A 56 -4.89 9.05 1.46
CA SER A 56 -6.24 9.20 0.88
C SER A 56 -6.79 10.63 1.06
N LEU A 57 -6.62 11.21 2.25
CA LEU A 57 -7.10 12.55 2.58
C LEU A 57 -6.36 13.64 1.78
N LEU A 58 -5.06 13.48 1.57
CA LEU A 58 -4.22 14.48 0.92
C LEU A 58 -4.17 14.29 -0.61
N ILE A 59 -4.06 13.07 -1.11
CA ILE A 59 -3.85 12.82 -2.55
C ILE A 59 -5.17 12.85 -3.30
N ALA A 60 -6.25 12.25 -2.77
CA ALA A 60 -7.51 12.12 -3.50
C ALA A 60 -8.12 13.47 -3.92
N PRO A 61 -8.17 14.52 -3.07
CA PRO A 61 -8.71 15.82 -3.46
C PRO A 61 -7.87 16.54 -4.53
N ARG A 62 -6.57 16.21 -4.64
CA ARG A 62 -5.65 16.83 -5.61
C ARG A 62 -5.78 16.24 -7.01
N VAL A 63 -6.39 15.06 -7.14
CA VAL A 63 -6.63 14.37 -8.42
C VAL A 63 -8.12 14.43 -8.77
N SER A 64 -8.63 15.65 -8.96
CA SER A 64 -10.04 15.90 -9.31
C SER A 64 -10.29 15.93 -10.82
N ASP A 65 -9.23 16.08 -11.61
CA ASP A 65 -9.32 16.17 -13.07
C ASP A 65 -9.15 14.80 -13.73
N PRO A 66 -10.14 14.31 -14.50
CA PRO A 66 -10.07 13.01 -15.18
C PRO A 66 -8.85 12.85 -16.07
N SER A 67 -8.35 13.94 -16.67
CA SER A 67 -7.16 13.90 -17.53
C SER A 67 -5.87 13.55 -16.77
N ARG A 68 -5.81 13.91 -15.49
CA ARG A 68 -4.65 13.67 -14.60
C ARG A 68 -4.73 12.32 -13.90
N LEU A 69 -5.90 11.68 -13.87
CA LEU A 69 -6.13 10.43 -13.14
C LEU A 69 -5.18 9.31 -13.60
N ILE A 70 -5.06 9.07 -14.90
CA ILE A 70 -4.18 8.01 -15.43
C ILE A 70 -2.71 8.29 -15.12
N SER A 71 -2.28 9.55 -15.22
CA SER A 71 -0.91 9.94 -14.88
C SER A 71 -0.62 9.75 -13.39
N ALA A 72 -1.55 10.17 -12.53
CA ALA A 72 -1.44 9.98 -11.09
C ALA A 72 -1.37 8.50 -10.71
N LEU A 73 -2.25 7.67 -11.28
CA LEU A 73 -2.23 6.22 -11.06
C LEU A 73 -0.90 5.57 -11.50
N ARG A 74 -0.31 6.02 -12.61
CA ARG A 74 1.00 5.51 -13.06
C ARG A 74 2.12 5.91 -12.11
N VAL A 75 2.16 7.17 -11.66
CA VAL A 75 3.16 7.64 -10.69
C VAL A 75 3.02 6.87 -9.38
N LEU A 76 1.80 6.70 -8.87
CA LEU A 76 1.54 5.91 -7.68
C LEU A 76 1.97 4.45 -7.86
N ALA A 77 1.65 3.82 -9.00
CA ALA A 77 2.07 2.45 -9.28
C ALA A 77 3.60 2.29 -9.34
N LEU A 78 4.33 3.27 -9.90
CA LEU A 78 5.80 3.27 -9.92
C LEU A 78 6.38 3.45 -8.51
N LEU A 79 5.77 4.31 -7.68
CA LEU A 79 6.15 4.45 -6.28
C LEU A 79 5.89 3.15 -5.50
N THR A 80 4.73 2.52 -5.68
CA THR A 80 4.42 1.21 -5.08
C THR A 80 5.44 0.15 -5.51
N LEU A 81 5.83 0.12 -6.79
CA LEU A 81 6.86 -0.79 -7.28
C LEU A 81 8.23 -0.51 -6.61
N LEU A 82 8.61 0.75 -6.48
CA LEU A 82 9.84 1.14 -5.77
C LEU A 82 9.84 0.64 -4.33
N PHE A 83 8.76 0.85 -3.58
CA PHE A 83 8.65 0.38 -2.20
C PHE A 83 8.58 -1.16 -2.09
N ALA A 84 7.94 -1.82 -3.05
CA ALA A 84 7.93 -3.28 -3.13
C ALA A 84 9.34 -3.85 -3.36
N VAL A 85 10.18 -3.19 -4.17
CA VAL A 85 11.60 -3.57 -4.33
C VAL A 85 12.40 -3.20 -3.08
N ALA A 86 12.17 -2.03 -2.50
CA ALA A 86 12.83 -1.56 -1.28
C ALA A 86 12.59 -2.51 -0.10
N PHE A 87 11.41 -3.13 -0.01
CA PHE A 87 11.10 -4.15 1.01
C PHE A 87 12.17 -5.26 1.09
N TRP A 88 12.74 -5.68 -0.05
CA TRP A 88 13.75 -6.74 -0.09
C TRP A 88 15.13 -6.33 0.45
N ALA A 89 15.37 -5.03 0.67
CA ALA A 89 16.66 -4.53 1.16
C ALA A 89 16.91 -4.83 2.65
N GLY A 90 15.89 -5.19 3.43
CA GLY A 90 16.07 -5.61 4.82
C GLY A 90 14.77 -5.62 5.63
N ALA A 91 14.83 -6.22 6.82
CA ALA A 91 13.69 -6.36 7.72
C ALA A 91 13.88 -5.64 9.07
N HIS A 92 14.78 -4.65 9.13
CA HIS A 92 14.97 -3.85 10.33
C HIS A 92 13.79 -2.87 10.52
N VAL A 93 13.39 -2.62 11.77
CA VAL A 93 12.16 -1.91 12.11
C VAL A 93 12.06 -0.52 11.45
N ALA A 94 13.15 0.24 11.45
CA ALA A 94 13.18 1.57 10.83
C ALA A 94 12.91 1.53 9.32
N TRP A 95 13.39 0.49 8.65
CA TRP A 95 13.17 0.29 7.22
C TRP A 95 11.77 -0.21 6.91
N LEU A 96 11.27 -1.14 7.72
CA LEU A 96 9.87 -1.58 7.62
C LEU A 96 8.91 -0.40 7.82
N MET A 97 9.19 0.51 8.76
CA MET A 97 8.42 1.75 8.92
C MET A 97 8.46 2.61 7.65
N LEU A 98 9.64 2.85 7.09
CA LEU A 98 9.80 3.65 5.87
C LEU A 98 9.00 3.04 4.71
N VAL A 99 9.13 1.74 4.50
CA VAL A 99 8.43 1.01 3.43
C VAL A 99 6.93 1.03 3.67
N MET A 100 6.44 0.79 4.89
CA MET A 100 5.00 0.77 5.19
C MET A 100 4.33 2.14 5.13
N ILE A 101 5.07 3.23 5.38
CA ILE A 101 4.54 4.60 5.26
C ILE A 101 4.53 5.05 3.79
N GLY A 102 5.50 4.62 3.00
CA GLY A 102 5.63 4.99 1.59
C GLY A 102 4.75 4.19 0.63
N PHE A 103 4.39 2.96 1.00
CA PHE A 103 3.58 2.03 0.21
C PHE A 103 2.08 2.32 0.27
#